data_AF-A0A0A0JZG3-F1
#
_entry.id   AF-A0A0A0JZG3-F1
#
_cell.length_a   1.000
_cell.length_b   1.000
_cell.length_c   1.000
_cell.angle_alpha   90.00
_cell.angle_beta   90.00
_cell.angle_gamma   90.00
#
_symmetry.space_group_name_H-M   'P 1'
#
loop_
_entity.id
_entity.type
_entity.pdbx_description
1 polymer ?
#
loop_
_entity_poly.entity_id
_entity_poly.type
_entity_poly.pdbx_seq_one_letter_code
_entity_poly.pdbx_strand_id
1 'polypeptide(L)'
;IASVSRVLLDPDSVLGPIAAQAAGRTGSLETSSHVSGWPWVAILGFALAALALVGLARARRAARGLSPRYDAPGRPPQSDWDQLSAGEDPTDVGPAQQT
;
A
#
# COMPACT_ATOMS: atom_id res chain seq x y z
N ILE A 1 -14.68 10.09 16.17
CA ILE A 1 -13.42 9.33 16.41
C ILE A 1 -13.18 9.15 17.91
N ALA A 2 -13.15 10.22 18.72
CA ALA A 2 -13.01 10.14 20.19
C ALA A 2 -14.01 9.20 20.89
N SER A 3 -15.25 9.14 20.42
CA SER A 3 -16.30 8.27 20.99
C SER A 3 -16.04 6.78 20.70
N VAL A 4 -15.51 6.45 19.52
CA VAL A 4 -15.20 5.06 19.11
C VAL A 4 -13.99 4.54 19.89
N SER A 5 -12.95 5.37 20.05
CA SER A 5 -11.79 5.02 20.87
C SER A 5 -12.17 4.80 22.35
N ARG A 6 -13.07 5.61 22.91
CA ARG A 6 -13.49 5.47 24.31
C ARG A 6 -14.27 4.17 24.57
N VAL A 7 -15.17 3.80 23.66
CA VAL A 7 -15.90 2.51 23.73
C VAL A 7 -14.97 1.32 23.61
N LEU A 8 -13.90 1.43 22.82
CA LEU A 8 -12.90 0.37 22.67
C LEU A 8 -11.92 0.24 23.85
N LEU A 9 -11.73 1.31 24.63
CA LEU A 9 -10.78 1.35 25.76
C LEU A 9 -11.48 1.12 27.12
N ASP A 10 -12.75 1.50 27.22
CA ASP A 10 -13.55 1.41 28.44
C ASP A 10 -15.03 1.16 28.07
N PRO A 11 -15.35 -0.06 27.61
CA PRO A 11 -16.69 -0.39 27.15
C PRO A 11 -17.71 -0.41 28.31
N ASP A 12 -17.27 -0.74 29.53
CA ASP A 12 -18.12 -0.83 30.72
C ASP A 12 -18.68 0.55 31.12
N SER A 13 -17.87 1.62 31.02
CA SER A 13 -18.32 2.99 31.32
C SER A 13 -19.41 3.53 30.38
N VAL A 14 -19.53 2.97 29.18
CA VAL A 14 -20.47 3.42 28.14
C VAL A 14 -21.69 2.51 28.06
N LEU A 15 -21.52 1.19 28.25
CA LEU A 15 -22.59 0.21 28.11
C LEU A 15 -23.46 0.12 29.37
N GLY A 16 -22.91 0.36 30.56
CA GLY A 16 -23.65 0.31 31.83
C GLY A 16 -24.88 1.24 31.88
N PRO A 17 -24.77 2.53 31.50
CA PRO A 17 -25.90 3.46 31.44
C PRO A 17 -26.95 3.08 30.38
N ILE A 18 -26.51 2.60 29.20
CA ILE A 18 -27.40 2.22 28.08
C ILE A 18 -28.20 0.96 28.44
N ALA A 19 -27.55 -0.03 29.06
CA ALA A 19 -28.20 -1.25 29.54
C ALA A 19 -29.23 -0.96 30.64
N ALA A 20 -28.92 -0.04 31.56
CA ALA A 20 -29.86 0.37 32.61
C ALA A 20 -31.09 1.11 32.03
N GLN A 21 -30.88 1.99 31.06
CA GLN A 21 -31.97 2.67 30.34
C GLN A 21 -32.88 1.69 29.59
N ALA A 22 -32.30 0.71 28.90
CA ALA A 22 -33.05 -0.34 28.21
C ALA A 22 -33.83 -1.26 29.17
N ALA A 23 -33.30 -1.48 30.38
CA ALA A 23 -33.95 -2.26 31.43
C ALA A 23 -34.94 -1.47 32.29
N GLY A 24 -35.18 -0.19 31.99
CA GLY A 24 -36.11 0.67 32.74
C GLY A 24 -35.63 1.02 34.16
N ARG A 25 -34.33 0.91 34.44
CA ARG A 25 -33.71 1.23 35.74
C ARG A 25 -32.90 2.52 35.67
N THR A 26 -33.00 3.34 36.70
CA THR A 26 -32.14 4.51 36.89
C THR A 26 -30.86 4.07 37.61
N GLY A 27 -29.75 3.90 36.88
CA GLY A 27 -28.46 3.46 37.44
C GLY A 27 -27.47 2.99 36.36
N SER A 28 -26.37 2.35 36.75
CA SER A 28 -25.47 1.63 35.86
C SER A 28 -25.51 0.14 36.20
N LEU A 29 -25.73 -0.73 35.20
CA LEU A 29 -25.60 -2.18 35.38
C LEU A 29 -24.12 -2.58 35.30
N GLU A 30 -23.64 -3.41 36.22
CA GLU A 30 -22.37 -4.12 36.06
C GLU A 30 -22.48 -5.00 34.81
N THR A 31 -21.91 -4.49 33.72
CA THR A 31 -21.96 -5.15 32.42
C THR A 31 -20.54 -5.59 32.16
N SER A 32 -20.25 -6.89 32.25
CA SER A 32 -18.91 -7.40 31.93
C SER A 32 -18.74 -7.42 30.41
N SER A 33 -18.15 -6.38 29.83
CA SER A 33 -17.93 -6.32 28.39
C SER A 33 -16.46 -6.51 28.04
N HIS A 34 -16.15 -7.64 27.39
CA HIS A 34 -14.81 -7.93 26.92
C HIS A 34 -14.63 -7.44 25.49
N VAL A 35 -13.67 -6.52 25.29
CA VAL A 35 -13.24 -6.14 23.94
C VAL A 35 -12.63 -7.37 23.27
N SER A 36 -13.25 -7.86 22.20
CA SER A 36 -12.70 -8.98 21.42
C SER A 36 -11.36 -8.56 20.81
N GLY A 37 -10.43 -9.50 20.58
CA GLY A 37 -9.10 -9.17 20.03
C GLY A 37 -9.10 -8.71 18.57
N TRP A 38 -10.20 -8.89 17.85
CA TRP A 38 -10.34 -8.61 16.41
C TRP A 38 -10.05 -7.17 15.97
N PRO A 39 -10.45 -6.11 16.71
CA PRO A 39 -10.11 -4.73 16.38
C PRO A 39 -8.60 -4.50 16.35
N TRP A 40 -7.84 -5.14 17.25
CA TRP A 40 -6.38 -5.03 17.26
C TRP A 40 -5.75 -5.67 16.03
N VAL A 41 -6.26 -6.84 15.63
CA VAL A 41 -5.85 -7.51 14.38
C VAL A 41 -6.15 -6.63 13.17
N ALA A 42 -7.33 -6.01 13.12
CA ALA A 42 -7.71 -5.10 12.04
C ALA A 42 -6.81 -3.85 11.98
N ILE A 43 -6.50 -3.25 13.13
CA ILE A 43 -5.59 -2.10 13.22
C ILE A 43 -4.19 -2.48 12.71
N LEU A 44 -3.67 -3.64 13.13
CA LEU A 44 -2.37 -4.13 12.69
C LEU A 44 -2.35 -4.35 11.17
N GLY A 45 -3.41 -4.96 10.62
CA GLY A 45 -3.56 -5.16 9.18
C GLY A 45 -3.56 -3.85 8.40
N PHE A 46 -4.32 -2.85 8.86
CA PHE A 46 -4.33 -1.51 8.25
C PHE A 46 -2.97 -0.82 8.32
N ALA A 47 -2.26 -0.93 9.44
CA ALA A 47 -0.92 -0.36 9.61
C ALA A 47 0.08 -0.99 8.63
N LEU A 48 0.05 -2.32 8.49
CA LEU A 48 0.90 -3.03 7.52
C LEU A 48 0.58 -2.66 6.07
N ALA A 49 -0.70 -2.58 5.73
CA ALA A 49 -1.14 -2.15 4.39
C ALA A 49 -0.68 -0.72 4.07
N ALA A 50 -0.80 0.21 5.02
CA ALA A 50 -0.34 1.58 4.87
C ALA A 50 1.19 1.65 4.67
N LEU A 51 1.96 0.88 5.44
CA LEU A 51 3.42 0.79 5.27
C LEU A 51 3.80 0.23 3.90
N ALA A 52 3.11 -0.80 3.42
CA ALA A 52 3.33 -1.36 2.09
C ALA A 52 3.04 -0.33 0.98
N LEU A 53 1.95 0.42 1.09
CA LEU A 53 1.59 1.50 0.16
C LEU A 53 2.65 2.62 0.14
N VAL A 54 3.13 3.04 1.31
CA VAL A 54 4.21 4.04 1.42
C VAL A 54 5.51 3.52 0.80
N GLY A 55 5.85 2.25 1.07
CA GLY A 55 7.00 1.57 0.48
C GLY A 55 6.91 1.54 -1.05
N LEU A 56 5.77 1.13 -1.60
CA LEU A 56 5.52 1.10 -3.04
C LEU A 56 5.58 2.50 -3.67
N ALA A 57 4.99 3.51 -3.03
CA ALA A 57 5.04 4.89 -3.50
C ALA A 57 6.47 5.43 -3.54
N ARG A 58 7.31 5.12 -2.53
CA ARG A 58 8.72 5.46 -2.54
C ARG A 58 9.51 4.70 -3.61
N ALA A 59 9.27 3.40 -3.74
CA ALA A 59 9.93 2.58 -4.76
C ALA A 59 9.63 3.08 -6.17
N ARG A 60 8.36 3.43 -6.47
CA ARG A 60 7.99 4.04 -7.75
C ARG A 60 8.68 5.37 -8.01
N ARG A 61 8.84 6.22 -6.98
CA ARG A 61 9.56 7.50 -7.11
C ARG A 61 11.06 7.27 -7.37
N ALA A 62 11.68 6.30 -6.70
CA ALA A 62 13.07 5.94 -6.93
C ALA A 62 13.31 5.31 -8.32
N ALA A 63 12.39 4.46 -8.77
CA ALA A 63 12.44 3.82 -10.08
C ALA A 63 12.37 4.80 -11.26
N ARG A 64 11.73 5.96 -11.09
CA ARG A 64 11.76 7.03 -12.11
C ARG A 64 13.17 7.58 -12.38
N GLY A 65 14.12 7.37 -11.48
CA GLY A 65 15.53 7.76 -11.64
C GLY A 65 16.48 6.62 -12.01
N LEU A 66 15.97 5.41 -12.26
CA LEU A 66 16.78 4.22 -12.61
C LEU A 66 16.94 4.03 -14.14
N SER A 67 16.30 4.87 -14.96
CA SER A 67 16.40 4.86 -16.42
C SER A 67 17.42 5.84 -17.08
N PRO A 68 18.36 6.56 -16.41
CA PRO A 68 19.25 7.47 -17.16
C PRO A 68 20.20 6.75 -18.13
N ARG A 69 20.48 5.46 -17.90
CA ARG A 69 21.39 4.68 -18.73
C ARG A 69 20.72 4.11 -20.00
N TYR A 70 19.39 4.11 -20.06
CA TYR A 70 18.60 3.67 -21.21
C TYR A 70 17.82 4.82 -21.87
N ASP A 71 17.55 5.91 -21.15
CA ASP A 71 17.07 7.17 -21.73
C ASP A 71 18.25 7.95 -22.35
N ALA A 72 18.79 7.45 -23.46
CA ALA A 72 19.67 8.27 -24.29
C ALA A 72 18.83 9.37 -24.97
N PRO A 73 19.11 10.67 -24.76
CA PRO A 73 18.40 11.72 -25.47
C PRO A 73 18.84 11.72 -26.93
N GLY A 74 17.97 11.30 -27.85
CA GLY A 74 18.21 11.52 -29.28
C GLY A 74 17.53 10.61 -30.29
N ARG A 75 17.04 9.42 -29.92
CA ARG A 75 16.25 8.58 -30.83
C ARG A 75 15.47 7.53 -30.06
N PRO A 76 14.18 7.28 -30.35
CA PRO A 76 13.52 6.09 -29.81
C PRO A 76 14.33 4.86 -30.22
N PRO A 77 14.58 3.90 -29.30
CA PRO A 77 15.30 2.68 -29.65
C PRO A 77 14.49 1.97 -30.74
N GLN A 78 15.06 1.89 -31.94
CA GLN A 78 14.46 1.23 -33.07
C GLN A 78 14.69 -0.27 -32.91
N SER A 79 13.62 -1.06 -32.98
CA SER A 79 13.77 -2.51 -32.80
C SER A 79 14.52 -3.11 -33.98
N ASP A 80 15.19 -4.25 -33.77
CA ASP A 80 15.86 -4.99 -34.84
C ASP A 80 14.89 -5.35 -35.97
N TRP A 81 13.60 -5.51 -35.65
CA TRP A 81 12.53 -5.73 -36.62
C TRP A 81 12.21 -4.50 -37.48
N ASP A 82 12.30 -3.31 -36.91
CA ASP A 82 12.10 -2.06 -37.65
C ASP A 82 13.26 -1.80 -38.60
N GLN A 83 14.50 -2.16 -38.20
CA GLN A 83 15.69 -2.08 -39.05
C GLN A 83 15.60 -3.07 -40.22
N LEU A 84 15.20 -4.31 -39.93
CA LEU A 84 14.98 -5.32 -40.96
C LEU A 84 13.88 -4.90 -41.96
N SER A 85 12.81 -4.26 -41.47
CA SER A 85 11.72 -3.75 -42.30
C SER A 85 12.15 -2.54 -43.15
N ALA A 86 13.16 -1.79 -42.70
CA ALA A 86 13.79 -0.71 -43.47
C ALA A 86 14.82 -1.22 -44.50
N GLY A 87 15.18 -2.51 -44.43
CA GLY A 87 16.13 -3.16 -45.33
C GLY A 87 17.57 -3.14 -44.83
N GLU A 88 17.81 -2.64 -43.61
CA GLU A 88 19.08 -2.79 -42.92
C GLU A 88 19.14 -4.16 -42.23
N ASP A 89 20.20 -4.94 -42.49
CA ASP A 89 20.45 -6.20 -41.77
C ASP A 89 21.08 -5.89 -40.40
N PRO A 90 20.37 -6.13 -39.27
CA PRO A 90 20.89 -5.84 -37.93
C PRO A 90 22.06 -6.76 -37.54
N THR A 91 22.36 -7.80 -38.32
CA THR A 91 23.45 -8.75 -38.07
C THR A 91 24.72 -8.47 -38.87
N ASP A 92 24.70 -7.50 -39.79
CA ASP A 92 25.87 -7.09 -40.55
C ASP A 92 26.77 -6.16 -39.72
N VAL A 93 27.58 -6.75 -38.84
CA VAL A 93 28.50 -6.03 -37.94
C VAL A 93 29.77 -5.50 -38.63
N GLY A 94 29.84 -5.54 -39.96
CA GLY A 94 31.02 -5.18 -40.74
C GLY A 94 32.22 -6.12 -40.51
N PRO A 95 33.29 -6.01 -41.31
CA PRO A 95 34.46 -6.87 -41.15
C PRO A 95 35.13 -6.59 -39.81
N ALA A 96 35.41 -7.66 -39.05
CA ALA A 96 36.20 -7.58 -37.81
C ALA A 96 37.54 -6.90 -38.14
N GLN A 97 37.81 -5.74 -37.53
CA GLN A 97 39.11 -5.10 -37.64
C GLN A 97 40.14 -6.00 -36.96
N GLN A 98 40.85 -6.80 -37.75
CA GLN A 98 42.05 -7.51 -37.33
C GLN A 98 43.16 -6.46 -37.21
N THR A 99 43.45 -6.05 -35.97
CA THR A 99 44.69 -5.37 -35.59
C THR A 99 45.90 -6.29 -35.70
#